data_AF-A3U2W0-F1
#
_entry.id   AF-A3U2W0-F1
#
_cell.length_a   1.000
_cell.length_b   1.000
_cell.length_c   1.000
_cell.angle_alpha   90.00
_cell.angle_beta   90.00
_cell.angle_gamma   90.00
#
_symmetry.space_group_name_H-M   'P 1'
#
loop_
_entity.id
_entity.type
_entity.pdbx_description
1 polymer ?
#
loop_
_entity_poly.entity_id
_entity_poly.type
_entity_poly.pdbx_seq_one_letter_code
_entity_poly.pdbx_strand_id
1 'polypeptide(L)'
;MGLIGSLFALAFGGGRNAIRETAEIFRKNAENAGERDLDRMAAALEQHAAEFRDRRSAFDIVMDGVNRLPRPMLALGTIGLFVSAMMEPVWFADRMQGLALVPEPLWWLMGAVVSFYFGARHQAKGQQFQREIAAALARRPVLLRDETPGLVVAEAGAEPNAALDDWRRSHAA
;
A
#
# COMPACT_ATOMS: atom_id res chain seq x y z
N MET A 1 2.62 12.77 67.67
CA MET A 1 2.02 12.79 66.32
C MET A 1 3.05 12.99 65.20
N GLY A 2 4.05 12.16 64.90
CA GLY A 2 4.69 11.01 65.51
C GLY A 2 6.08 10.92 64.86
N LEU A 3 7.11 11.45 65.53
CA LEU A 3 8.49 11.46 65.04
C LEU A 3 9.03 10.03 64.82
N ILE A 4 8.53 9.06 65.60
CA ILE A 4 8.77 7.63 65.40
C ILE A 4 8.13 7.12 64.09
N GLY A 5 6.98 7.65 63.69
CA GLY A 5 6.34 7.33 62.40
C GLY A 5 7.12 7.88 61.21
N SER A 6 7.74 9.06 61.34
CA SER A 6 8.60 9.64 60.30
C SER A 6 9.96 8.93 60.17
N LEU A 7 10.54 8.46 61.29
CA LEU A 7 11.77 7.65 61.28
C LEU A 7 11.53 6.24 60.74
N PHE A 8 10.41 5.60 61.07
CA PHE A 8 10.01 4.34 60.46
C PHE A 8 9.65 4.51 58.97
N ALA A 9 9.03 5.62 58.56
CA ALA A 9 8.79 5.91 57.16
C ALA A 9 10.08 6.24 56.39
N LEU A 10 11.11 6.79 57.02
CA LEU A 10 12.41 7.01 56.38
C LEU A 10 13.22 5.70 56.26
N ALA A 11 13.14 4.83 57.27
CA ALA A 11 13.84 3.55 57.31
C ALA A 11 13.16 2.44 56.49
N PHE A 12 11.83 2.43 56.40
CA PHE A 12 11.04 1.41 55.69
C PHE A 12 10.28 1.94 54.45
N GLY A 13 10.17 3.26 54.25
CA GLY A 13 9.40 3.85 53.15
C GLY A 13 10.06 3.74 51.77
N GLY A 14 11.36 3.42 51.70
CA GLY A 14 12.05 3.10 50.44
C GLY A 14 11.89 1.64 49.98
N GLY A 15 11.38 0.76 50.85
CA GLY A 15 11.38 -0.69 50.64
C GLY A 15 10.39 -1.19 49.58
N ARG A 16 9.30 -0.46 49.31
CA ARG A 16 8.32 -0.85 48.28
C ARG A 16 8.92 -0.82 46.87
N ASN A 17 9.85 0.09 46.61
CA ASN A 17 10.54 0.14 45.31
C ASN A 17 11.67 -0.90 45.27
N ALA A 18 12.47 -1.02 46.34
CA ALA A 18 13.58 -1.98 46.40
C ALA A 18 13.15 -3.46 46.37
N ILE A 19 12.03 -3.82 47.00
CA ILE A 19 11.47 -5.18 46.94
C ILE A 19 10.88 -5.45 45.55
N ARG A 20 10.26 -4.45 44.90
CA ARG A 20 9.80 -4.55 43.50
C ARG A 20 10.99 -4.75 42.56
N GLU A 21 12.02 -3.93 42.68
CA GLU A 21 13.28 -4.03 41.92
C GLU A 21 13.97 -5.38 42.13
N THR A 22 14.00 -5.89 43.37
CA THR A 22 14.63 -7.19 43.67
C THR A 22 13.77 -8.37 43.23
N ALA A 23 12.44 -8.29 43.30
CA ALA A 23 11.53 -9.31 42.80
C ALA A 23 11.49 -9.36 41.25
N GLU A 24 11.69 -8.22 40.58
CA GLU A 24 11.83 -8.13 39.12
C GLU A 24 13.10 -8.83 38.61
N ILE A 25 14.14 -9.00 39.45
CA ILE A 25 15.35 -9.79 39.14
C ILE A 25 15.03 -11.30 39.08
N PHE A 26 14.06 -11.79 39.88
CA PHE A 26 13.68 -13.21 39.94
C PHE A 26 12.42 -13.55 39.12
N ARG A 27 11.59 -12.57 38.77
CA ARG A 27 10.38 -12.74 37.95
C ARG A 27 10.23 -11.58 36.98
N LYS A 28 10.46 -11.85 35.70
CA LYS A 28 10.31 -10.86 34.60
C LYS A 28 8.96 -10.15 34.72
N ASN A 29 8.99 -8.83 34.86
CA ASN A 29 7.77 -8.03 34.89
C ASN A 29 7.08 -8.15 33.52
N ALA A 30 5.88 -8.75 33.49
CA ALA A 30 5.18 -9.12 32.27
C ALA A 30 4.82 -7.89 31.42
N GLU A 31 4.51 -6.76 32.06
CA GLU A 31 4.24 -5.47 31.41
C GLU A 31 5.48 -4.94 30.67
N ASN A 32 6.62 -4.81 31.36
CA ASN A 32 7.89 -4.35 30.76
C ASN A 32 8.40 -5.33 29.68
N ALA A 33 8.03 -6.61 29.77
CA ALA A 33 8.33 -7.60 28.76
C ALA A 33 7.47 -7.41 27.50
N GLY A 34 6.20 -7.07 27.66
CA GLY A 34 5.25 -6.77 26.59
C GLY A 34 5.59 -5.46 25.88
N GLU A 35 5.93 -4.39 26.61
CA GLU A 35 6.39 -3.12 26.03
C GLU A 35 7.60 -3.31 25.11
N ARG A 36 8.64 -4.00 25.59
CA ARG A 36 9.82 -4.29 24.78
C ARG A 36 9.53 -5.15 23.55
N ASP A 37 8.49 -5.98 23.60
CA ASP A 37 8.10 -6.82 22.47
C ASP A 37 7.32 -6.02 21.42
N LEU A 38 6.41 -5.16 21.88
CA LEU A 38 5.73 -4.17 21.03
C LEU A 38 6.73 -3.22 20.38
N ASP A 39 7.73 -2.73 21.11
CA ASP A 39 8.79 -1.87 20.57
C ASP A 39 9.61 -2.58 19.49
N ARG A 40 9.97 -3.86 19.71
CA ARG A 40 10.66 -4.66 18.68
C ARG A 40 9.78 -4.87 17.45
N MET A 41 8.51 -5.15 17.65
CA MET A 41 7.54 -5.36 16.57
C MET A 41 7.35 -4.07 15.75
N ALA A 42 7.19 -2.93 16.43
CA ALA A 42 7.06 -1.61 15.81
C ALA A 42 8.32 -1.23 15.02
N ALA A 43 9.50 -1.43 15.60
CA ALA A 43 10.77 -1.18 14.92
C ALA A 43 10.95 -2.08 13.68
N ALA A 44 10.59 -3.37 13.77
CA ALA A 44 10.63 -4.28 12.64
C ALA A 44 9.67 -3.87 11.51
N LEU A 45 8.46 -3.42 11.85
CA LEU A 45 7.48 -2.90 10.87
C LEU A 45 7.94 -1.59 10.24
N GLU A 46 8.56 -0.70 11.01
CA GLU A 46 9.09 0.57 10.50
C GLU A 46 10.27 0.35 9.56
N GLN A 47 11.20 -0.55 9.91
CA GLN A 47 12.28 -0.96 9.02
C GLN A 47 11.74 -1.59 7.74
N HIS A 48 10.78 -2.53 7.85
CA HIS A 48 10.10 -3.09 6.67
C HIS A 48 9.45 -1.99 5.81
N ALA A 49 8.75 -1.04 6.41
CA ALA A 49 8.12 0.06 5.68
C ALA A 49 9.15 1.01 5.01
N ALA A 50 10.35 1.13 5.58
CA ALA A 50 11.44 1.91 5.01
C ALA A 50 12.13 1.18 3.84
N GLU A 51 12.32 -0.13 3.94
CA GLU A 51 12.97 -0.96 2.90
C GLU A 51 12.07 -1.18 1.68
N PHE A 52 10.77 -1.38 1.88
CA PHE A 52 9.81 -1.65 0.79
C PHE A 52 9.13 -0.40 0.22
N ARG A 53 9.60 0.80 0.57
CA ARG A 53 9.07 2.04 0.00
C ARG A 53 9.52 2.15 -1.46
N ASP A 54 8.58 2.10 -2.40
CA ASP A 54 8.83 2.28 -3.83
C ASP A 54 9.40 3.68 -4.08
N ARG A 55 10.73 3.81 -4.10
CA ARG A 55 11.44 5.09 -4.31
C ARG A 55 11.43 5.40 -5.80
N ARG A 56 10.31 5.93 -6.30
CA ARG A 56 10.27 6.53 -7.64
C ARG A 56 11.09 7.81 -7.66
N SER A 57 12.07 7.87 -8.55
CA SER A 57 12.84 9.09 -8.82
C SER A 57 11.96 10.12 -9.51
N ALA A 58 12.28 11.41 -9.36
CA ALA A 58 11.65 12.47 -10.15
C ALA A 58 11.83 12.23 -11.66
N PHE A 59 12.94 11.61 -12.06
CA PHE A 59 13.18 11.17 -13.43
C PHE A 59 12.15 10.13 -13.89
N ASP A 60 11.82 9.16 -13.03
CA ASP A 60 10.85 8.12 -13.35
C ASP A 60 9.46 8.71 -13.56
N ILE A 61 9.09 9.71 -12.75
CA ILE A 61 7.81 10.42 -12.90
C ILE A 61 7.76 11.17 -14.23
N VAL A 62 8.83 11.88 -14.60
CA VAL A 62 8.92 12.59 -15.88
C VAL A 62 8.84 11.61 -17.05
N MET A 63 9.63 10.54 -17.02
CA MET A 63 9.64 9.53 -18.08
C MET A 63 8.32 8.78 -18.17
N ASP A 64 7.63 8.51 -17.06
CA ASP A 64 6.31 7.91 -17.09
C ASP A 64 5.28 8.88 -17.69
N GLY A 65 5.41 10.19 -17.43
CA GLY A 65 4.66 11.24 -18.13
C GLY A 65 4.87 11.19 -19.64
N VAL A 66 6.11 11.25 -20.10
CA VAL A 66 6.47 11.18 -21.53
C VAL A 66 5.92 9.92 -22.19
N ASN A 67 6.06 8.76 -21.54
CA ASN A 67 5.55 7.49 -22.06
C ASN A 67 4.02 7.37 -22.05
N ARG A 68 3.31 8.29 -21.39
CA ARG A 68 1.84 8.37 -21.38
C ARG A 68 1.29 9.35 -22.41
N LEU A 69 2.10 10.29 -22.90
CA LEU A 69 1.71 11.27 -23.92
C LEU A 69 1.26 10.68 -25.27
N PRO A 70 1.72 9.52 -25.75
CA PRO A 70 1.33 9.05 -27.09
C PRO A 70 -0.19 8.92 -27.27
N ARG A 71 -0.91 8.42 -26.26
CA ARG A 71 -2.37 8.27 -26.33
C ARG A 71 -3.12 9.61 -26.49
N PRO A 72 -2.92 10.61 -25.61
CA PRO A 72 -3.56 11.92 -25.79
C PRO A 72 -3.08 12.64 -27.06
N MET A 73 -1.80 12.51 -27.42
CA MET A 73 -1.27 13.10 -28.66
C MET A 73 -1.94 12.51 -29.91
N LEU A 74 -2.18 11.19 -29.94
CA LEU A 74 -2.92 10.58 -31.04
C LEU A 74 -4.35 11.15 -31.10
N ALA A 75 -5.09 11.16 -29.99
CA ALA A 75 -6.46 11.66 -29.96
C ALA A 75 -6.56 13.14 -30.38
N LEU A 76 -5.72 14.00 -29.80
CA LEU A 76 -5.68 15.42 -30.15
C LEU A 76 -5.18 15.63 -31.59
N GLY A 77 -4.24 14.80 -32.05
CA GLY A 77 -3.74 14.81 -33.42
C GLY A 77 -4.83 14.46 -34.43
N THR A 78 -5.68 13.45 -34.17
CA THR A 78 -6.79 13.12 -35.06
C THR A 78 -7.83 14.24 -35.12
N ILE A 79 -8.18 14.81 -33.96
CA ILE A 79 -9.09 15.96 -33.92
C ILE A 79 -8.48 17.14 -34.68
N GLY A 80 -7.19 17.43 -34.46
CA GLY A 80 -6.46 18.47 -35.17
C GLY A 80 -6.42 18.26 -36.68
N LEU A 81 -6.27 17.02 -37.15
CA LEU A 81 -6.37 16.66 -38.56
C LEU A 81 -7.73 17.04 -39.15
N PHE A 82 -8.83 16.65 -38.49
CA PHE A 82 -10.18 17.02 -38.94
C PHE A 82 -10.41 18.54 -38.94
N VAL A 83 -9.96 19.23 -37.89
CA VAL A 83 -10.03 20.69 -37.83
C VAL A 83 -9.23 21.32 -38.96
N SER A 84 -8.00 20.85 -39.23
CA SER A 84 -7.15 21.37 -40.31
C SER A 84 -7.78 21.19 -41.69
N ALA A 85 -8.44 20.05 -41.92
CA ALA A 85 -9.15 19.78 -43.16
C ALA A 85 -10.35 20.73 -43.38
N MET A 86 -11.01 21.18 -42.32
CA MET A 86 -12.13 22.13 -42.39
C MET A 86 -11.67 23.58 -42.47
N MET A 87 -10.58 23.94 -41.78
CA MET A 87 -10.06 25.31 -41.73
C MET A 87 -9.31 25.70 -43.00
N GLU A 88 -8.46 24.82 -43.54
CA GLU A 88 -7.63 25.11 -44.72
C GLU A 88 -7.54 23.89 -45.66
N PRO A 89 -8.59 23.63 -46.45
CA PRO A 89 -8.73 22.39 -47.22
C PRO A 89 -7.69 22.22 -48.33
N VAL A 90 -7.25 23.32 -48.96
CA VAL A 90 -6.23 23.27 -50.03
C VAL A 90 -4.88 22.84 -49.46
N TRP A 91 -4.45 23.46 -48.36
CA TRP A 91 -3.22 23.10 -47.65
C TRP A 91 -3.23 21.63 -47.19
N PHE A 92 -4.37 21.16 -46.67
CA PHE A 92 -4.54 19.77 -46.26
C PHE A 92 -4.42 18.81 -47.45
N ALA A 93 -5.09 19.10 -48.57
CA ALA A 93 -5.07 18.27 -49.77
C ALA A 93 -3.65 18.11 -50.34
N ASP A 94 -2.85 19.17 -50.36
CA ASP A 94 -1.46 19.11 -50.82
C ASP A 94 -0.60 18.17 -49.96
N ARG A 95 -0.84 18.11 -48.64
CA ARG A 95 -0.14 17.15 -47.75
C ARG A 95 -0.63 15.71 -47.92
N MET A 96 -1.91 15.52 -48.24
CA MET A 96 -2.45 14.19 -48.55
C MET A 96 -1.84 13.60 -49.82
N GLN A 97 -1.47 14.42 -50.81
CA GLN A 97 -0.74 13.95 -52.00
C GLN A 97 0.63 13.36 -51.60
N GLY A 98 1.35 14.00 -50.68
CA GLY A 98 2.61 13.47 -50.15
C GLY A 98 2.42 12.14 -49.42
N LEU A 99 1.35 11.99 -48.64
CA LEU A 99 1.02 10.73 -47.97
C LEU A 99 0.66 9.61 -48.96
N ALA A 100 0.01 9.94 -50.08
CA ALA A 100 -0.33 8.98 -51.12
C ALA A 100 0.91 8.39 -51.83
N LEU A 101 2.03 9.10 -51.80
CA LEU A 101 3.31 8.64 -52.37
C LEU A 101 4.10 7.73 -51.41
N VAL A 102 3.69 7.60 -50.15
CA VAL A 102 4.38 6.74 -49.17
C VAL A 102 4.22 5.28 -49.58
N PRO A 103 5.32 4.53 -49.81
CA PRO A 103 5.26 3.13 -50.19
C PRO A 103 4.50 2.26 -49.18
N GLU A 104 3.73 1.30 -49.68
CA GLU A 104 2.97 0.34 -48.87
C GLU A 104 3.82 -0.36 -47.78
N PRO A 105 5.07 -0.81 -48.04
CA PRO A 105 5.90 -1.43 -47.01
C PRO A 105 6.18 -0.54 -45.78
N LEU A 106 6.22 0.78 -45.95
CA LEU A 106 6.44 1.70 -44.82
C LEU A 106 5.21 1.79 -43.92
N TRP A 107 4.01 1.66 -44.48
CA TRP A 107 2.77 1.57 -43.71
C TRP A 107 2.76 0.29 -42.87
N TRP A 108 3.16 -0.83 -43.45
CA TRP A 108 3.33 -2.09 -42.73
C TRP A 108 4.36 -1.98 -41.60
N LEU A 109 5.51 -1.37 -41.89
CA LEU A 109 6.58 -1.17 -40.90
C LEU A 109 6.08 -0.30 -39.73
N MET A 110 5.42 0.82 -40.02
CA MET A 110 4.84 1.69 -38.99
C MET A 110 3.82 0.94 -38.13
N GLY A 111 2.90 0.19 -38.76
CA GLY A 111 1.92 -0.64 -38.07
C GLY A 111 2.59 -1.69 -37.17
N ALA A 112 3.64 -2.35 -37.65
CA ALA A 112 4.38 -3.35 -36.89
C ALA A 112 5.09 -2.75 -35.67
N VAL A 113 5.81 -1.63 -35.84
CA VAL A 113 6.54 -0.96 -34.74
C VAL A 113 5.57 -0.45 -33.67
N VAL A 114 4.49 0.21 -34.06
CA VAL A 114 3.46 0.71 -33.14
C VAL A 114 2.79 -0.45 -32.40
N SER A 115 2.39 -1.50 -33.12
CA SER A 115 1.76 -2.69 -32.53
C SER A 115 2.68 -3.41 -31.56
N PHE A 116 3.97 -3.52 -31.88
CA PHE A 116 4.96 -4.11 -30.99
C PHE A 116 5.14 -3.29 -29.71
N TYR A 117 5.32 -1.96 -29.84
CA TYR A 117 5.50 -1.07 -28.69
C TYR A 117 4.30 -1.10 -27.74
N PHE A 118 3.09 -0.86 -28.28
CA PHE A 118 1.88 -0.83 -27.45
C PHE A 118 1.45 -2.23 -27.02
N GLY A 119 1.67 -3.26 -27.84
CA GLY A 119 1.41 -4.65 -27.50
C GLY A 119 2.25 -5.11 -26.31
N ALA A 120 3.57 -4.88 -26.35
CA ALA A 120 4.47 -5.20 -25.25
C ALA A 120 4.12 -4.41 -23.97
N ARG A 121 3.82 -3.11 -24.09
CA ARG A 121 3.42 -2.29 -22.93
C ARG A 121 2.09 -2.72 -22.33
N HIS A 122 1.13 -3.17 -23.16
CA HIS A 122 -0.15 -3.71 -22.68
C HIS A 122 0.05 -5.04 -21.96
N GLN A 123 0.90 -5.93 -22.49
CA GLN A 123 1.25 -7.19 -21.83
C GLN A 123 1.93 -6.96 -20.48
N ALA A 124 2.90 -6.05 -20.41
CA ALA A 124 3.59 -5.71 -19.16
C ALA A 124 2.61 -5.20 -18.08
N LYS A 125 1.63 -4.37 -18.47
CA LYS A 125 0.58 -3.88 -17.55
C LYS A 125 -0.36 -5.00 -17.08
N GLY A 126 -0.68 -5.96 -17.96
CA GLY A 126 -1.45 -7.15 -17.59
C GLY A 126 -0.73 -8.01 -16.54
N GLN A 127 0.57 -8.23 -16.72
CA GLN A 127 1.39 -8.95 -15.74
C GLN A 127 1.50 -8.19 -14.40
N GLN A 128 1.57 -6.86 -14.44
CA GLN A 128 1.56 -6.05 -13.22
C GLN A 128 0.24 -6.19 -12.45
N PHE A 129 -0.90 -6.14 -13.15
CA PHE A 129 -2.20 -6.35 -12.53
C PHE A 129 -2.34 -7.74 -11.89
N GLN A 130 -1.88 -8.79 -12.56
CA GLN A 130 -1.85 -10.15 -11.99
C GLN A 130 -0.99 -10.23 -10.73
N ARG A 131 0.18 -9.57 -10.71
CA ARG A 131 1.05 -9.49 -9.52
C ARG A 131 0.37 -8.74 -8.38
N GLU A 132 -0.32 -7.64 -8.66
CA GLU A 132 -1.08 -6.87 -7.67
C GLU A 132 -2.22 -7.69 -7.07
N ILE A 133 -2.96 -8.47 -7.87
CA ILE A 133 -3.98 -9.42 -7.38
C ILE A 133 -3.34 -10.49 -6.49
N ALA A 134 -2.24 -11.12 -6.94
CA ALA A 134 -1.56 -12.15 -6.15
C ALA A 134 -1.07 -11.59 -4.80
N ALA A 135 -0.50 -10.39 -4.79
CA ALA A 135 -0.09 -9.70 -3.57
C ALA A 135 -1.29 -9.34 -2.67
N ALA A 136 -2.41 -8.90 -3.23
CA ALA A 136 -3.63 -8.61 -2.49
C ALA A 136 -4.23 -9.88 -1.85
N LEU A 137 -4.21 -11.02 -2.56
CA LEU A 137 -4.63 -12.31 -2.04
C LEU A 137 -3.69 -12.83 -0.94
N ALA A 138 -2.38 -12.65 -1.09
CA ALA A 138 -1.39 -13.02 -0.07
C ALA A 138 -1.48 -12.16 1.20
N ARG A 139 -1.95 -10.91 1.08
CA ARG A 139 -2.20 -10.00 2.21
C ARG A 139 -3.54 -10.25 2.91
N ARG A 140 -4.44 -11.07 2.35
CA ARG A 140 -5.58 -11.53 3.15
C ARG A 140 -5.02 -12.39 4.28
N PRO A 141 -5.30 -12.08 5.55
CA PRO A 141 -4.99 -13.01 6.61
C PRO A 141 -5.80 -14.27 6.29
N VAL A 142 -5.10 -15.32 5.90
CA VAL A 142 -5.65 -16.67 5.96
C VAL A 142 -5.99 -16.83 7.42
N LEU A 143 -7.29 -16.82 7.75
CA LEU A 143 -7.76 -17.41 8.99
C LEU A 143 -7.34 -18.87 8.90
N LEU A 144 -6.12 -19.15 9.37
CA LEU A 144 -5.66 -20.50 9.57
C LEU A 144 -6.70 -21.09 10.51
N ARG A 145 -7.51 -22.00 9.97
CA ARG A 145 -8.27 -22.91 10.79
C ARG A 145 -7.22 -23.72 11.53
N ASP A 146 -6.97 -23.30 12.76
CA ASP A 146 -6.01 -23.92 13.66
C ASP A 146 -6.28 -25.43 13.73
N GLU A 147 -5.37 -26.22 13.17
CA GLU A 147 -5.14 -27.61 13.57
C GLU A 147 -4.15 -27.63 14.75
N THR A 148 -4.39 -26.76 15.74
CA THR A 148 -3.73 -26.82 17.04
C THR A 148 -4.57 -27.77 17.90
N PRO A 149 -4.07 -28.96 18.30
CA PRO A 149 -4.83 -29.82 19.21
C PRO A 149 -4.88 -29.13 20.57
N GLY A 150 -5.98 -28.40 20.81
CA GLY A 150 -6.20 -27.64 22.02
C GLY A 150 -6.64 -26.18 21.84
N LEU A 151 -6.68 -25.65 20.61
CA LEU A 151 -7.40 -24.40 20.36
C LEU A 151 -8.74 -24.72 19.72
N VAL A 152 -9.77 -24.76 20.56
CA VAL A 152 -11.15 -24.72 20.08
C VAL A 152 -11.30 -23.37 19.40
N VAL A 153 -11.27 -23.35 18.07
CA VAL A 153 -11.86 -22.25 17.31
C VAL A 153 -13.33 -22.30 17.70
N ALA A 154 -13.68 -21.47 18.68
CA ALA A 154 -15.06 -21.20 18.99
C ALA A 154 -15.72 -20.87 17.66
N GLU A 155 -16.74 -21.64 17.29
CA GLU A 155 -17.67 -21.17 16.28
C GLU A 155 -18.01 -19.72 16.64
N ALA A 156 -18.25 -18.90 15.63
CA ALA A 156 -18.89 -17.61 15.79
C ALA A 156 -20.33 -17.77 16.30
N GLY A 157 -20.51 -18.46 17.43
CA GLY A 157 -21.55 -18.20 18.40
C GLY A 157 -21.16 -16.90 19.08
N ALA A 158 -22.03 -15.91 18.91
CA ALA A 158 -21.95 -14.60 19.53
C ALA A 158 -21.47 -14.67 20.99
N GLU A 159 -20.18 -14.41 21.22
CA GLU A 159 -19.75 -13.86 22.49
C GLU A 159 -20.38 -12.45 22.58
N PRO A 160 -21.14 -12.13 23.65
CA PRO A 160 -21.82 -10.85 23.77
C PRO A 160 -20.81 -9.70 23.70
N ASN A 161 -20.80 -8.98 22.57
CA ASN A 161 -19.94 -7.82 22.40
C ASN A 161 -20.58 -6.63 23.11
N ALA A 162 -20.19 -6.43 24.37
CA ALA A 162 -20.71 -5.38 25.23
C ALA A 162 -20.61 -3.98 24.61
N ALA A 163 -19.57 -3.71 23.82
CA ALA A 163 -19.39 -2.42 23.14
C ALA A 163 -20.41 -2.24 21.99
N LEU A 164 -20.73 -3.32 21.26
CA LEU A 164 -21.72 -3.30 20.19
C LEU A 164 -23.14 -3.12 20.75
N ASP A 165 -23.42 -3.72 21.91
CA ASP A 165 -24.73 -3.62 22.59
C ASP A 165 -24.94 -2.24 23.23
N ASP A 166 -23.88 -1.57 23.68
CA ASP A 166 -23.93 -0.19 24.18
C ASP A 166 -24.14 0.83 23.05
N TRP A 167 -23.49 0.62 21.89
CA TRP A 167 -23.70 1.43 20.70
C TRP A 167 -25.14 1.33 20.16
N ARG A 168 -25.69 0.10 20.09
CA ARG A 168 -27.08 -0.12 19.68
C ARG A 168 -28.09 0.55 20.60
N ARG A 169 -27.85 0.54 21.92
CA ARG A 169 -28.72 1.20 22.91
C ARG A 169 -28.67 2.72 22.82
N SER A 170 -27.53 3.31 22.46
CA SER A 170 -27.38 4.77 22.33
C SER A 170 -27.93 5.35 21.02
N HIS A 171 -28.10 4.54 19.97
CA HIS A 171 -28.55 4.98 18.64
C HIS A 171 -29.96 4.50 18.26
N ALA A 172 -30.66 3.81 19.16
CA ALA A 172 -32.03 3.33 18.95
C ALA A 172 -33.10 4.17 19.66
N ALA A 173 -32.76 5.38 20.12
CA ALA A 173 -33.68 6.36 20.69
C ALA A 173 -33.86 7.56 19.73
#